data_AF-A0A661AM02-F1
#
_entry.id   AF-A0A661AM02-F1
#
_cell.length_a   1.000
_cell.length_b   1.000
_cell.length_c   1.000
_cell.angle_alpha   90.00
_cell.angle_beta   90.00
_cell.angle_gamma   90.00
#
_symmetry.space_group_name_H-M   'P 1'
#
loop_
_entity.id
_entity.type
_entity.pdbx_description
1 polymer ?
#
loop_
_entity_poly.entity_id
_entity_poly.type
_entity_poly.pdbx_seq_one_letter_code
_entity_poly.pdbx_strand_id
1 'polypeptide(L)'
;MLKELLKGLGRILNEEKISYMIIGGQAVLLYGEPRFTRDIDITVSLSPQEWKKVLRVAEKCRLRPLVENPEDFVKKTMVLPCLDEETSFRVDFIFSTSPYEKEAMKRRRKIEMDEIPVYFISPEDLVVFKLVAGRPRDIEDVEGILAKTEVDESYIKKKLRMFDKALSLFEKILLKSKEKSV
;
A
#
# COMPACT_ATOMS: atom_id res chain seq x y z
N MET A 1 -9.57 -4.25 -19.70
CA MET A 1 -10.15 -3.34 -18.69
C MET A 1 -9.20 -3.14 -17.52
N LEU A 2 -9.07 -4.05 -16.54
CA LEU A 2 -8.17 -3.85 -15.38
C LEU A 2 -6.68 -3.66 -15.75
N LYS A 3 -6.14 -4.48 -16.67
CA LYS A 3 -4.75 -4.32 -17.16
C LYS A 3 -4.51 -2.92 -17.74
N GLU A 4 -5.45 -2.41 -18.52
CA GLU A 4 -5.34 -1.06 -19.11
C GLU A 4 -5.44 0.04 -18.05
N LEU A 5 -6.28 -0.12 -17.03
CA LEU A 5 -6.34 0.79 -15.89
C LEU A 5 -5.01 0.82 -15.12
N LEU A 6 -4.43 -0.35 -14.79
CA LEU A 6 -3.13 -0.46 -14.12
C LEU A 6 -1.99 0.14 -14.95
N LYS A 7 -1.99 -0.11 -16.27
CA LYS A 7 -1.06 0.52 -17.22
C LYS A 7 -1.20 2.03 -17.25
N GLY A 8 -2.43 2.54 -17.35
CA GLY A 8 -2.73 3.97 -17.36
C GLY A 8 -2.22 4.66 -16.09
N LEU A 9 -2.54 4.08 -14.93
CA LEU A 9 -2.06 4.53 -13.63
C LEU A 9 -0.52 4.55 -13.56
N GLY A 10 0.12 3.43 -13.92
CA GLY A 10 1.57 3.32 -13.87
C GLY A 10 2.27 4.30 -14.80
N ARG A 11 1.77 4.45 -16.03
CA ARG A 11 2.28 5.43 -16.99
C ARG A 11 2.21 6.86 -16.45
N ILE A 12 1.05 7.31 -15.98
CA ILE A 12 0.88 8.68 -15.47
C ILE A 12 1.72 8.92 -14.21
N LEU A 13 1.78 7.96 -13.28
CA LEU A 13 2.60 8.08 -12.06
C LEU A 13 4.10 8.17 -12.41
N ASN A 14 4.57 7.41 -13.39
CA ASN A 14 5.94 7.45 -13.88
C ASN A 14 6.26 8.80 -14.56
N GLU A 15 5.37 9.29 -15.43
CA GLU A 15 5.50 10.60 -16.10
C GLU A 15 5.58 11.75 -15.09
N GLU A 16 4.76 11.72 -14.04
CA GLU A 16 4.77 12.70 -12.94
C GLU A 16 5.93 12.51 -11.95
N LYS A 17 6.78 11.49 -12.16
CA LYS A 17 7.90 11.12 -11.28
C LYS A 17 7.48 10.88 -9.83
N ILE A 18 6.28 10.35 -9.62
CA ILE A 18 5.77 9.99 -8.30
C ILE A 18 6.17 8.55 -8.03
N SER A 19 7.02 8.34 -7.02
CA SER A 19 7.34 6.98 -6.57
C SER A 19 6.11 6.34 -5.94
N TYR A 20 5.71 5.17 -6.44
CA TYR A 20 4.52 4.47 -5.99
C TYR A 20 4.74 2.95 -5.97
N MET A 21 3.85 2.23 -5.32
CA MET A 21 3.73 0.78 -5.43
C MET A 21 2.26 0.36 -5.28
N ILE A 22 1.79 -0.52 -6.16
CA ILE A 22 0.50 -1.19 -6.02
C ILE A 22 0.63 -2.26 -4.94
N ILE A 23 -0.32 -2.26 -4.01
CA ILE A 23 -0.35 -3.15 -2.84
C ILE A 23 -1.64 -3.99 -2.85
N GLY A 24 -2.03 -4.51 -1.68
CA GLY A 24 -3.39 -5.01 -1.47
C GLY A 24 -3.72 -6.25 -2.30
N GLY A 25 -4.99 -6.38 -2.69
CA GLY A 25 -5.48 -7.54 -3.43
C GLY A 25 -4.83 -7.72 -4.80
N GLN A 26 -4.50 -6.61 -5.48
CA GLN A 26 -3.84 -6.65 -6.79
C GLN A 26 -2.44 -7.26 -6.72
N ALA A 27 -1.69 -7.00 -5.64
CA ALA A 27 -0.38 -7.63 -5.42
C ALA A 27 -0.50 -9.11 -5.04
N VAL A 28 -1.58 -9.52 -4.35
CA VAL A 28 -1.85 -10.94 -4.05
C VAL A 28 -2.08 -11.75 -5.32
N LEU A 29 -2.72 -11.17 -6.35
CA LEU A 29 -2.88 -11.84 -7.65
C LEU A 29 -1.55 -12.22 -8.32
N LEU A 30 -0.45 -11.53 -7.98
CA LEU A 30 0.88 -11.81 -8.51
C LEU A 30 1.64 -12.84 -7.69
N TYR A 31 1.48 -12.83 -6.36
CA TYR A 31 2.37 -13.58 -5.45
C TYR A 31 1.70 -14.74 -4.71
N GLY A 32 0.37 -14.73 -4.57
CA GLY A 32 -0.37 -15.67 -3.73
C GLY A 32 -1.51 -16.37 -4.46
N GLU A 33 -2.51 -16.80 -3.69
CA GLU A 33 -3.70 -17.44 -4.25
C GLU A 33 -4.59 -16.38 -4.93
N PRO A 34 -4.86 -16.47 -6.25
CA PRO A 34 -5.71 -15.53 -6.92
C PRO A 34 -7.10 -15.47 -6.29
N ARG A 35 -7.53 -14.25 -5.94
CA ARG A 35 -8.84 -14.00 -5.36
C ARG A 35 -9.48 -12.77 -5.96
N PHE A 36 -10.80 -12.70 -5.87
CA PHE A 36 -11.51 -11.54 -6.36
C PHE A 36 -11.19 -10.27 -5.54
N THR A 37 -10.90 -9.18 -6.24
CA THR A 37 -10.67 -7.82 -5.73
C THR A 37 -11.25 -6.82 -6.72
N ARG A 38 -11.93 -5.77 -6.22
CA ARG A 38 -12.55 -4.69 -7.02
C ARG A 38 -11.93 -3.32 -6.72
N ASP A 39 -10.80 -3.35 -6.03
CA ASP A 39 -10.05 -2.20 -5.57
C ASP A 39 -8.60 -2.28 -6.03
N ILE A 40 -8.00 -1.13 -6.26
CA ILE A 40 -6.59 -0.94 -6.55
C ILE A 40 -6.04 -0.03 -5.47
N ASP A 41 -5.28 -0.61 -4.55
CA ASP A 41 -4.60 0.12 -3.50
C ASP A 41 -3.22 0.56 -4.00
N ILE A 42 -2.93 1.86 -3.97
CA ILE A 42 -1.66 2.43 -4.45
C ILE A 42 -1.04 3.27 -3.36
N THR A 43 0.07 2.81 -2.80
CA THR A 43 0.88 3.65 -1.91
C THR A 43 1.72 4.60 -2.74
N VAL A 44 1.66 5.91 -2.46
CA VAL A 44 2.47 6.96 -3.09
C VAL A 44 3.42 7.58 -2.07
N SER A 45 4.68 7.80 -2.46
CA SER A 45 5.71 8.43 -1.63
C SER A 45 5.55 9.96 -1.59
N LEU A 46 4.39 10.42 -1.15
CA LEU A 46 4.04 11.83 -1.04
C LEU A 46 3.50 12.12 0.36
N SER A 47 3.74 13.33 0.85
CA SER A 47 3.09 13.80 2.07
C SER A 47 1.63 14.19 1.78
N PRO A 48 0.71 14.14 2.78
CA PRO A 48 -0.67 14.61 2.62
C PRO A 48 -0.79 16.06 2.16
N GLN A 49 0.23 16.89 2.42
CA GLN A 49 0.29 18.27 1.97
C GLN A 49 0.40 18.38 0.44
N GLU A 50 0.87 17.31 -0.22
CA GLU A 50 1.04 17.23 -1.67
C GLU A 50 -0.15 16.59 -2.38
N TRP A 51 -1.32 16.49 -1.72
CA TRP A 51 -2.52 15.84 -2.24
C TRP A 51 -2.92 16.28 -3.66
N LYS A 52 -2.69 17.56 -4.00
CA LYS A 52 -2.95 18.10 -5.35
C LYS A 52 -2.18 17.38 -6.46
N LYS A 53 -1.00 16.80 -6.17
CA LYS A 53 -0.26 15.98 -7.14
C LYS A 53 -1.02 14.71 -7.49
N VAL A 54 -1.57 14.03 -6.47
CA VAL A 54 -2.38 12.81 -6.65
C VAL A 54 -3.71 13.14 -7.31
N LEU A 55 -4.35 14.26 -6.97
CA LEU A 55 -5.56 14.69 -7.65
C LEU A 55 -5.33 14.87 -9.17
N ARG A 56 -4.22 15.49 -9.58
CA ARG A 56 -3.86 15.60 -11.00
C ARG A 56 -3.63 14.25 -11.67
N VAL A 57 -3.05 13.28 -10.97
CA VAL A 57 -2.91 11.90 -11.48
C VAL A 57 -4.29 11.29 -11.70
N ALA A 58 -5.19 11.42 -10.72
CA ALA A 58 -6.56 10.94 -10.82
C ALA A 58 -7.30 11.56 -12.02
N GLU A 59 -7.24 12.89 -12.19
CA GLU A 59 -7.81 13.61 -13.33
C GLU A 59 -7.26 13.11 -14.67
N LYS A 60 -5.94 12.97 -14.80
CA LYS A 60 -5.28 12.44 -16.01
C LYS A 60 -5.67 10.99 -16.31
N CYS A 61 -5.98 10.21 -15.28
CA CYS A 61 -6.49 8.84 -15.41
C CYS A 61 -8.01 8.78 -15.53
N ARG A 62 -8.71 9.93 -15.61
CA ARG A 62 -10.19 10.04 -15.63
C ARG A 62 -10.88 9.40 -14.43
N LEU A 63 -10.21 9.39 -13.28
CA LEU A 63 -10.75 8.89 -12.03
C LEU A 63 -11.51 10.00 -11.31
N ARG A 64 -12.73 9.71 -10.87
CA ARG A 64 -13.53 10.64 -10.08
C ARG A 64 -13.23 10.47 -8.58
N PRO A 65 -12.77 11.51 -7.87
CA PRO A 65 -12.68 11.47 -6.42
C PRO A 65 -14.03 11.13 -5.77
N LEU A 66 -14.00 10.29 -4.74
CA LEU A 66 -15.20 9.85 -4.00
C LEU A 66 -15.51 10.73 -2.79
N VAL A 67 -14.81 11.85 -2.64
CA VAL A 67 -14.90 12.76 -1.48
C VAL A 67 -15.10 14.20 -1.94
N GLU A 68 -15.96 14.94 -1.24
CA GLU A 68 -16.28 16.33 -1.57
C GLU A 68 -15.14 17.30 -1.29
N ASN A 69 -14.41 17.09 -0.18
CA ASN A 69 -13.24 17.87 0.21
C ASN A 69 -11.99 16.98 0.28
N PRO A 70 -11.28 16.77 -0.85
CA PRO A 70 -10.08 15.94 -0.91
C PRO A 70 -8.99 16.36 0.08
N GLU A 71 -8.80 17.66 0.30
CA GLU A 71 -7.74 18.16 1.18
C GLU A 71 -7.95 17.73 2.62
N ASP A 72 -9.13 17.99 3.17
CA ASP A 72 -9.47 17.65 4.54
C ASP A 72 -9.46 16.13 4.75
N PHE A 73 -10.03 15.39 3.79
CA PHE A 73 -10.10 13.93 3.86
C PHE A 73 -8.70 13.30 3.83
N VAL A 74 -7.82 13.71 2.92
CA VAL A 74 -6.45 13.20 2.82
C VAL A 74 -5.64 13.54 4.07
N LYS A 75 -5.76 14.76 4.60
CA LYS A 75 -5.04 15.16 5.82
C LYS A 75 -5.48 14.37 7.06
N LYS A 76 -6.73 13.91 7.11
CA LYS A 76 -7.26 13.11 8.22
C LYS A 76 -6.99 11.61 8.07
N THR A 77 -7.07 11.09 6.86
CA THR A 77 -7.10 9.63 6.62
C THR A 77 -5.87 9.09 5.93
N MET A 78 -5.01 9.95 5.38
CA MET A 78 -3.90 9.58 4.50
C MET A 78 -4.33 8.91 3.19
N VAL A 79 -5.60 9.03 2.77
CA VAL A 79 -6.10 8.36 1.57
C VAL A 79 -6.86 9.35 0.68
N LEU A 80 -6.67 9.26 -0.64
CA LEU A 80 -7.55 9.85 -1.65
C LEU A 80 -8.25 8.73 -2.42
N PRO A 81 -9.52 8.41 -2.09
CA PRO A 81 -10.28 7.39 -2.80
C PRO A 81 -10.87 7.96 -4.09
N CYS A 82 -10.73 7.22 -5.18
CA CYS A 82 -11.27 7.55 -6.49
C CYS A 82 -12.02 6.36 -7.10
N LEU A 83 -12.85 6.63 -8.11
CA LEU A 83 -13.56 5.63 -8.87
C LEU A 83 -13.24 5.80 -10.35
N ASP A 84 -12.91 4.70 -11.00
CA ASP A 84 -12.95 4.60 -12.45
C ASP A 84 -14.39 4.26 -12.89
N GLU A 85 -15.09 5.19 -13.56
CA GLU A 85 -16.49 4.97 -13.91
C GLU A 85 -16.69 3.92 -15.00
N GLU A 86 -15.68 3.74 -15.87
CA GLU A 86 -15.73 2.76 -16.96
C GLU A 86 -15.69 1.33 -16.44
N THR A 87 -14.76 1.04 -15.53
CA THR A 87 -14.56 -0.32 -14.99
C THR A 87 -15.23 -0.56 -13.64
N SER A 88 -15.75 0.49 -13.00
CA SER A 88 -16.27 0.47 -11.63
C SER A 88 -15.25 0.04 -10.55
N PHE A 89 -13.95 0.11 -10.86
CA PHE A 89 -12.90 -0.14 -9.88
C PHE A 89 -12.69 1.07 -8.97
N ARG A 90 -12.60 0.81 -7.67
CA ARG A 90 -12.13 1.82 -6.72
C ARG A 90 -10.60 1.88 -6.77
N VAL A 91 -10.04 3.07 -6.78
CA VAL A 91 -8.59 3.30 -6.72
C VAL A 91 -8.30 4.14 -5.49
N ASP A 92 -7.62 3.55 -4.52
CA ASP A 92 -7.28 4.22 -3.26
C ASP A 92 -5.81 4.63 -3.30
N PHE A 93 -5.56 5.94 -3.38
CA PHE A 93 -4.21 6.49 -3.28
C PHE A 93 -3.86 6.74 -1.81
N ILE A 94 -2.92 5.96 -1.28
CA ILE A 94 -2.50 5.98 0.12
C ILE A 94 -1.18 6.75 0.23
N PHE A 95 -1.18 7.83 1.00
CA PHE A 95 -0.02 8.69 1.20
C PHE A 95 0.93 8.04 2.21
N SER A 96 2.17 7.82 1.80
CA SER A 96 3.21 7.24 2.64
C SER A 96 4.15 8.29 3.20
N THR A 97 4.29 8.27 4.51
CA THR A 97 5.26 9.09 5.25
C THR A 97 6.15 8.27 6.18
N SER A 98 5.79 7.01 6.45
CA SER A 98 6.51 6.21 7.44
C SER A 98 7.90 5.79 6.94
N PRO A 99 8.90 5.64 7.84
CA PRO A 99 10.22 5.15 7.46
C PRO A 99 10.19 3.76 6.83
N TYR A 100 9.29 2.89 7.28
CA TYR A 100 9.18 1.52 6.78
C TYR A 100 8.64 1.48 5.35
N GLU A 101 7.54 2.18 5.06
CA GLU A 101 7.00 2.23 3.70
C GLU A 101 7.98 2.86 2.71
N LYS A 102 8.78 3.86 3.13
CA LYS A 102 9.87 4.41 2.31
C LYS A 102 10.94 3.37 1.97
N GLU A 103 11.18 2.40 2.84
CA GLU A 103 12.09 1.28 2.57
C GLU A 103 11.44 0.27 1.61
N ALA A 104 10.19 -0.13 1.87
CA ALA A 104 9.44 -1.02 0.99
C ALA A 104 9.32 -0.45 -0.44
N MET A 105 9.13 0.87 -0.55
CA MET A 105 9.10 1.60 -1.82
C MET A 105 10.41 1.43 -2.62
N LYS A 106 11.57 1.28 -1.98
CA LYS A 106 12.86 1.02 -2.67
C LYS A 106 12.99 -0.42 -3.14
N ARG A 107 12.24 -1.35 -2.53
CA ARG A 107 12.23 -2.78 -2.85
C ARG A 107 11.08 -3.19 -3.77
N ARG A 108 10.23 -2.24 -4.19
CA ARG A 108 9.13 -2.48 -5.12
C ARG A 108 9.62 -3.20 -6.39
N ARG A 109 8.83 -4.14 -6.87
CA ARG A 109 9.11 -4.91 -8.09
C ARG A 109 8.52 -4.21 -9.30
N LYS A 110 9.30 -4.13 -10.38
CA LYS A 110 8.86 -3.64 -11.69
C LYS A 110 8.20 -4.79 -12.45
N ILE A 111 6.97 -4.59 -12.91
CA ILE A 111 6.24 -5.50 -13.79
C ILE A 111 6.03 -4.79 -15.12
N GLU A 112 6.51 -5.35 -16.22
CA GLU A 112 6.29 -4.80 -17.56
C GLU A 112 4.88 -5.14 -18.04
N MET A 113 4.07 -4.13 -18.35
CA MET A 113 2.73 -4.31 -18.90
C MET A 113 2.64 -3.59 -20.24
N ASP A 114 2.86 -4.34 -21.33
CA ASP A 114 2.97 -3.80 -22.70
C ASP A 114 3.97 -2.63 -22.75
N GLU A 115 5.21 -2.90 -22.32
CA GLU A 115 6.34 -1.96 -22.27
C GLU A 115 6.20 -0.79 -21.29
N ILE A 116 5.09 -0.72 -20.55
CA ILE A 116 4.90 0.25 -19.47
C ILE A 116 5.36 -0.37 -18.15
N PRO A 117 6.33 0.24 -17.44
CA PRO A 117 6.70 -0.16 -16.09
C PRO A 117 5.54 0.07 -15.13
N VAL A 118 5.08 -0.99 -14.47
CA VAL A 118 4.12 -0.88 -13.36
C VAL A 118 4.76 -1.45 -12.09
N TYR A 119 4.81 -0.65 -11.03
CA TYR A 119 5.47 -1.05 -9.80
C TYR A 119 4.50 -1.64 -8.77
N PHE A 120 4.85 -2.80 -8.24
CA PHE A 120 4.14 -3.50 -7.17
C PHE A 120 5.03 -3.60 -5.93
N ILE A 121 4.43 -3.69 -4.75
CA ILE A 121 5.15 -4.02 -3.52
C ILE A 121 5.89 -5.35 -3.68
N SER A 122 7.01 -5.55 -2.98
CA SER A 122 7.68 -6.86 -2.94
C SER A 122 6.80 -7.88 -2.21
N PRO A 123 6.92 -9.20 -2.49
CA PRO A 123 6.17 -10.21 -1.76
C PRO A 123 6.52 -10.21 -0.26
N GLU A 124 7.78 -9.95 0.11
CA GLU A 124 8.20 -9.88 1.51
C GLU A 124 7.53 -8.72 2.24
N ASP A 125 7.54 -7.53 1.64
CA ASP A 125 6.93 -6.34 2.23
C ASP A 125 5.40 -6.48 2.26
N LEU A 126 4.79 -7.15 1.28
CA LEU A 126 3.36 -7.47 1.27
C LEU A 126 2.98 -8.37 2.45
N VAL A 127 3.77 -9.42 2.71
CA VAL A 127 3.56 -10.30 3.87
C VAL A 127 3.63 -9.51 5.17
N VAL A 128 4.63 -8.62 5.31
CA VAL A 128 4.74 -7.77 6.52
C VAL A 128 3.54 -6.84 6.65
N PHE A 129 3.12 -6.15 5.59
CA PHE A 129 1.94 -5.26 5.62
C PHE A 129 0.69 -6.00 6.07
N LYS A 130 0.49 -7.23 5.56
CA LYS A 130 -0.67 -8.07 5.87
C LYS A 130 -0.66 -8.59 7.29
N LEU A 131 0.48 -9.07 7.77
CA LEU A 131 0.63 -9.54 9.15
C LEU A 131 0.43 -8.41 10.17
N VAL A 132 0.90 -7.19 9.86
CA VAL A 132 0.67 -6.02 10.71
C VAL A 132 -0.80 -5.60 10.71
N ALA A 133 -1.50 -5.70 9.56
CA ALA A 133 -2.94 -5.42 9.48
C ALA A 133 -3.79 -6.50 10.17
N GLY A 134 -3.38 -7.77 10.09
CA GLY A 134 -3.91 -8.88 10.90
C GLY A 134 -5.37 -9.26 10.67
N ARG A 135 -6.01 -8.81 9.58
CA ARG A 135 -7.41 -9.19 9.28
C ARG A 135 -7.46 -10.66 8.86
N PRO A 136 -8.57 -11.39 9.06
CA PRO A 136 -8.67 -12.80 8.67
C PRO A 136 -8.24 -13.08 7.24
N ARG A 137 -8.70 -12.25 6.28
CA ARG A 137 -8.32 -12.34 4.87
C ARG A 137 -6.84 -12.03 4.60
N ASP A 138 -6.22 -11.17 5.42
CA ASP A 138 -4.79 -10.91 5.31
C ASP A 138 -3.95 -12.12 5.70
N ILE A 139 -4.43 -12.94 6.65
CA ILE A 139 -3.77 -14.20 7.04
C ILE A 139 -3.86 -15.22 5.91
N GLU A 140 -5.04 -15.42 5.34
CA GLU A 140 -5.24 -16.30 4.17
C GLU A 140 -4.35 -15.87 2.99
N ASP A 141 -4.27 -14.56 2.72
CA ASP A 141 -3.41 -14.01 1.68
C ASP A 141 -1.93 -14.31 1.96
N VAL A 142 -1.47 -14.20 3.22
CA VAL A 142 -0.08 -14.53 3.62
C VAL A 142 0.22 -16.00 3.41
N GLU A 143 -0.66 -16.90 3.84
CA GLU A 143 -0.50 -18.34 3.62
C GLU A 143 -0.35 -18.67 2.13
N GLY A 144 -1.22 -18.09 1.29
CA GLY A 144 -1.16 -18.24 -0.16
C GLY A 144 0.13 -17.70 -0.78
N ILE A 145 0.63 -16.54 -0.30
CA ILE A 145 1.90 -15.97 -0.77
C ILE A 145 3.08 -16.89 -0.42
N LEU A 146 3.16 -17.35 0.85
CA LEU A 146 4.25 -18.20 1.32
C LEU A 146 4.24 -19.58 0.63
N ALA A 147 3.08 -20.07 0.21
CA ALA A 147 2.96 -21.33 -0.53
C ALA A 147 3.40 -21.24 -1.99
N LYS A 148 3.31 -20.05 -2.62
CA LYS A 148 3.51 -19.89 -4.08
C LYS A 148 4.75 -19.09 -4.47
N THR A 149 5.24 -18.24 -3.59
CA THR A 149 6.35 -17.33 -3.88
C THR A 149 7.48 -17.53 -2.89
N GLU A 150 8.68 -17.78 -3.41
CA GLU A 150 9.89 -17.75 -2.58
C GLU A 150 10.12 -16.34 -2.02
N VAL A 151 10.35 -16.27 -0.71
CA VAL A 151 10.52 -15.02 0.03
C VAL A 151 11.74 -15.09 0.94
N ASP A 152 12.37 -13.94 1.18
CA ASP A 152 13.39 -13.83 2.24
C ASP A 152 12.74 -13.80 3.63
N GLU A 153 12.59 -14.98 4.24
CA GLU A 153 12.06 -15.13 5.59
C GLU A 153 12.86 -14.36 6.65
N SER A 154 14.18 -14.24 6.48
CA SER A 154 15.05 -13.55 7.43
C SER A 154 14.74 -12.06 7.42
N TYR A 155 14.52 -11.49 6.23
CA TYR A 155 14.04 -10.12 6.07
C TYR A 155 12.67 -9.92 6.74
N ILE A 156 11.69 -10.79 6.45
CA ILE A 156 10.34 -10.69 7.03
C ILE A 156 10.41 -10.73 8.56
N LYS A 157 11.11 -11.71 9.14
CA LYS A 157 11.30 -11.84 10.61
C LYS A 157 11.98 -10.60 11.19
N LYS A 158 13.01 -10.07 10.53
CA LYS A 158 13.71 -8.84 10.95
C LYS A 158 12.76 -7.64 10.99
N LYS A 159 11.87 -7.50 10.01
CA LYS A 159 10.89 -6.40 9.96
C LYS A 159 9.81 -6.55 11.03
N LEU A 160 9.24 -7.73 11.21
CA LEU A 160 8.23 -7.96 12.25
C LEU A 160 8.78 -7.68 13.66
N ARG A 161 10.06 -8.00 13.92
CA ARG A 161 10.73 -7.64 15.19
C ARG A 161 10.82 -6.13 15.44
N MET A 162 10.77 -5.29 14.40
CA MET A 162 10.72 -3.83 14.61
C MET A 162 9.41 -3.40 15.26
N PHE A 163 8.30 -4.06 14.95
CA PHE A 163 7.00 -3.80 15.56
C PHE A 163 6.92 -4.34 16.98
N ASP A 164 7.51 -5.51 17.25
CA ASP A 164 7.59 -6.10 18.60
C ASP A 164 8.38 -5.22 19.59
N LYS A 165 9.46 -4.58 19.13
CA LYS A 165 10.20 -3.60 19.96
C LYS A 165 9.33 -2.43 20.41
N ALA A 166 8.41 -1.97 19.57
CA ALA A 166 7.48 -0.89 19.93
C ALA A 166 6.50 -1.36 21.02
N LEU A 167 5.99 -2.60 20.92
CA LEU A 167 5.13 -3.21 21.94
C LEU A 167 5.87 -3.35 23.28
N SER A 168 7.07 -3.93 23.26
CA SER A 168 7.92 -4.06 24.45
C SER A 168 8.23 -2.72 25.13
N LEU A 169 8.41 -1.65 24.35
CA LEU A 169 8.64 -0.30 24.89
C LEU A 169 7.36 0.25 25.54
N PHE A 170 6.20 0.07 24.90
CA PHE A 170 4.91 0.50 25.43
C PHE A 170 4.60 -0.18 26.77
N GLU A 171 4.79 -1.50 26.88
CA GLU A 171 4.58 -2.25 28.13
C GLU A 171 5.46 -1.73 29.28
N LYS A 172 6.73 -1.43 29.00
CA LYS A 172 7.65 -0.83 29.98
C LYS A 172 7.21 0.56 30.43
N ILE A 173 6.71 1.39 29.51
CA ILE A 173 6.19 2.73 29.84
C ILE A 173 4.94 2.61 30.71
N LEU A 174 4.05 1.67 30.37
CA LEU A 174 2.80 1.43 31.10
C LEU A 174 3.04 0.95 32.54
N LEU A 175 4.04 0.08 32.75
CA LEU A 175 4.46 -0.34 34.09
C LEU A 175 4.95 0.86 34.91
N LYS A 176 5.87 1.66 34.36
CA LYS A 176 6.42 2.85 35.03
C LYS A 176 5.36 3.92 35.33
N SER A 177 4.36 4.09 34.47
CA SER A 177 3.29 5.07 34.74
C SER A 177 2.40 4.64 35.90
N LYS A 178 2.17 3.33 36.07
CA LYS A 178 1.38 2.79 37.19
C LYS A 178 2.11 2.89 38.53
N GLU A 179 3.43 2.72 38.54
CA GLU A 179 4.27 2.86 39.75
C GLU A 179 4.36 4.30 40.27
N LYS A 180 4.21 5.31 39.39
CA LYS A 180 4.25 6.74 39.77
C LYS A 180 2.90 7.30 40.25
N SER A 181 1.84 6.52 40.19
CA SER A 181 0.48 6.91 40.62
C SER A 181 0.14 6.39 42.03
N VAL A 182 1.13 5.87 42.75
CA VAL A 182 1.04 5.39 44.14
C VAL A 182 1.88 6.28 45.04
#